data_AF-A0A358Y4I9-F1
#
_entry.id   AF-A0A358Y4I9-F1
#
_cell.length_a   1.000
_cell.length_b   1.000
_cell.length_c   1.000
_cell.angle_alpha   90.00
_cell.angle_beta   90.00
_cell.angle_gamma   90.00
#
_symmetry.space_group_name_H-M   'P 1'
#
loop_
_entity.id
_entity.type
_entity.pdbx_description
1 polymer ?
#
loop_
_entity_poly.entity_id
_entity_poly.type
_entity_poly.pdbx_seq_one_letter_code
_entity_poly.pdbx_strand_id
1 'polypeptide(L)'
;MKFLLLLCVTASFYANSQRNIFIHLDPVFSGNSFDISNTYIASDNSIFLLDHFDYYVSNFTITHDGGQQTTFFNLVFLIEPANHTVYLGYLPIQQIETVEFLVGVPKELNTQSGVLSQDISLYPETHPLSFQTPSMYWGWQGGYMHMIIGGWNDVNDNDTIESNEGYFELHNLGDQNQQAVSLSSIVQTSTSSDQTDVFIDCHLDRWIQNISLGSTGVVHGSTGVNKTILDNVVTKNVFEQSPSAGMSEERVVPFSFTAAKGEIVIHWSEDQPPKHLRVLSMDGKSIFQHNFNEFCEKSTVSSLISGLYHISTEGENGVCLKTVFVP
;
A
#
# COMPACT_ATOMS: atom_id res chain seq x y z
N MET A 1 -61.50 -7.46 -23.29
CA MET A 1 -60.02 -7.51 -23.28
C MET A 1 -59.50 -6.35 -22.43
N LYS A 2 -59.05 -6.61 -21.20
CA LYS A 2 -58.31 -5.64 -20.40
C LYS A 2 -56.93 -6.24 -20.15
N PHE A 3 -55.93 -5.74 -20.87
CA PHE A 3 -54.53 -6.08 -20.64
C PHE A 3 -54.09 -5.38 -19.35
N LEU A 4 -53.86 -6.15 -18.29
CA LEU A 4 -53.21 -5.66 -17.08
C LEU A 4 -51.70 -5.72 -17.35
N LEU A 5 -51.10 -4.57 -17.64
CA LEU A 5 -49.66 -4.44 -17.83
C LEU A 5 -49.00 -4.53 -16.44
N LEU A 6 -48.42 -5.69 -16.12
CA LEU A 6 -47.65 -5.89 -14.90
C LEU A 6 -46.30 -5.20 -15.09
N LEU A 7 -46.14 -4.00 -14.51
CA LEU A 7 -44.88 -3.27 -14.46
C LEU A 7 -43.97 -3.99 -13.46
N CYS A 8 -43.13 -4.91 -13.94
CA CYS A 8 -42.05 -5.49 -13.16
C CYS A 8 -41.00 -4.40 -12.92
N VAL A 9 -41.09 -3.71 -11.78
CA VAL A 9 -39.99 -2.89 -11.27
C VAL A 9 -38.92 -3.86 -10.80
N THR A 10 -37.94 -4.13 -11.65
CA THR A 10 -36.69 -4.78 -11.23
C THR A 10 -35.97 -3.80 -10.32
N ALA A 11 -36.21 -3.91 -9.01
CA ALA A 11 -35.34 -3.31 -8.03
C ALA A 11 -33.98 -4.01 -8.17
N SER A 12 -33.03 -3.35 -8.86
CA SER A 12 -31.64 -3.76 -8.82
C SER A 12 -31.19 -3.62 -7.37
N PHE A 13 -31.14 -4.75 -6.66
CA PHE A 13 -30.46 -4.81 -5.37
C PHE A 13 -28.98 -4.56 -5.66
N TYR A 14 -28.53 -3.33 -5.45
CA TYR A 14 -27.11 -3.04 -5.34
C TYR A 14 -26.65 -3.71 -4.05
N ALA A 15 -26.21 -4.97 -4.16
CA ALA A 15 -25.42 -5.58 -3.12
C ALA A 15 -24.08 -4.83 -3.09
N ASN A 16 -23.97 -3.82 -2.22
CA ASN A 16 -22.69 -3.21 -1.92
C ASN A 16 -21.86 -4.25 -1.20
N SER A 17 -20.94 -4.89 -1.91
CA SER A 17 -19.94 -5.74 -1.29
C SER A 17 -19.08 -4.86 -0.41
N GLN A 18 -18.98 -5.16 0.87
CA GLN A 18 -18.02 -4.51 1.76
C GLN A 18 -16.63 -5.13 1.54
N ARG A 19 -15.58 -4.33 1.69
CA ARG A 19 -14.18 -4.74 1.53
C ARG A 19 -13.32 -4.14 2.63
N ASN A 20 -12.28 -4.86 3.03
CA ASN A 20 -11.21 -4.39 3.87
C ASN A 20 -10.35 -3.41 3.06
N ILE A 21 -10.24 -2.17 3.52
CA ILE A 21 -9.49 -1.12 2.83
C ILE A 21 -8.14 -0.91 3.52
N PHE A 22 -7.06 -1.14 2.78
CA PHE A 22 -5.68 -0.91 3.20
C PHE A 22 -5.03 0.17 2.34
N ILE A 23 -4.29 1.06 3.00
CA ILE A 23 -3.42 2.06 2.37
C ILE A 23 -1.99 1.72 2.78
N HIS A 24 -1.13 1.42 1.82
CA HIS A 24 0.28 1.15 2.03
C HIS A 24 1.08 2.41 1.68
N LEU A 25 1.86 2.91 2.63
CA LEU A 25 2.72 4.08 2.51
C LEU A 25 4.18 3.64 2.36
N ASP A 26 4.46 2.93 1.26
CA ASP A 26 5.70 2.19 1.06
C ASP A 26 6.91 3.15 1.03
N PRO A 27 7.86 3.03 1.97
CA PRO A 27 9.01 3.91 1.96
C PRO A 27 9.92 3.58 0.77
N VAL A 28 10.31 4.62 0.04
CA VAL A 28 11.22 4.51 -1.10
C VAL A 28 12.31 5.57 -1.02
N PHE A 29 13.48 5.26 -1.60
CA PHE A 29 14.57 6.20 -1.80
C PHE A 29 14.99 6.21 -3.26
N SER A 30 14.88 7.37 -3.91
CA SER A 30 15.13 7.51 -5.36
C SER A 30 14.33 6.51 -6.21
N GLY A 31 13.11 6.18 -5.76
CA GLY A 31 12.19 5.25 -6.43
C GLY A 31 12.46 3.76 -6.20
N ASN A 32 13.46 3.39 -5.41
CA ASN A 32 13.69 1.99 -5.00
C ASN A 32 13.18 1.77 -3.57
N SER A 33 12.82 0.53 -3.23
CA SER A 33 12.42 0.17 -1.87
C SER A 33 13.47 0.61 -0.85
N PHE A 34 13.02 1.30 0.19
CA PHE A 34 13.86 1.75 1.29
C PHE A 34 13.97 0.64 2.35
N ASP A 35 15.18 0.48 2.89
CA ASP A 35 15.49 -0.40 4.00
C ASP A 35 16.36 0.39 4.97
N ILE A 36 15.90 0.51 6.20
CA ILE A 36 16.55 1.31 7.25
C ILE A 36 17.97 0.83 7.56
N SER A 37 18.31 -0.42 7.27
CA SER A 37 19.64 -0.99 7.50
C SER A 37 20.70 -0.65 6.45
N ASN A 38 20.30 0.01 5.35
CA ASN A 38 21.20 0.37 4.25
C ASN A 38 21.71 1.81 4.34
N THR A 39 22.87 2.05 3.73
CA THR A 39 23.40 3.40 3.51
C THR A 39 22.84 4.02 2.24
N TYR A 40 22.65 5.34 2.26
CA TYR A 40 22.09 6.12 1.18
C TYR A 40 22.92 7.37 0.90
N ILE A 41 22.81 7.91 -0.31
CA ILE A 41 23.49 9.13 -0.74
C ILE A 41 22.44 10.22 -0.94
N ALA A 42 22.48 11.27 -0.14
CA ALA A 42 21.59 12.41 -0.25
C ALA A 42 21.93 13.31 -1.46
N SER A 43 21.05 14.28 -1.75
CA SER A 43 21.23 15.17 -2.91
C SER A 43 22.46 16.09 -2.83
N ASP A 44 23.01 16.31 -1.64
CA ASP A 44 24.26 17.05 -1.41
C ASP A 44 25.50 16.15 -1.41
N ASN A 45 25.35 14.88 -1.80
CA ASN A 45 26.35 13.80 -1.78
C ASN A 45 26.77 13.33 -0.38
N SER A 46 26.10 13.75 0.69
CA SER A 46 26.34 13.16 2.01
C SER A 46 25.86 11.71 2.04
N ILE A 47 26.69 10.82 2.60
CA ILE A 47 26.33 9.43 2.87
C ILE A 47 25.71 9.35 4.26
N PHE A 48 24.56 8.69 4.37
CA PHE A 48 23.87 8.54 5.66
C PHE A 48 23.25 7.15 5.83
N LEU A 49 23.02 6.79 7.09
CA LEU A 49 22.29 5.62 7.55
C LEU A 49 21.27 6.09 8.58
N LEU A 50 20.03 5.62 8.49
CA LEU A 50 18.98 6.00 9.43
C LEU A 50 18.88 5.00 10.57
N ASP A 51 18.64 5.52 11.77
CA ASP A 51 18.16 4.74 12.92
C ASP A 51 16.65 4.93 13.12
N HIS A 52 16.13 6.09 12.70
CA HIS A 52 14.75 6.52 12.92
C HIS A 52 14.16 7.16 11.65
N PHE A 53 12.92 6.79 11.33
CA PHE A 53 12.11 7.38 10.27
C PHE A 53 10.63 7.13 10.58
N ASP A 54 10.12 7.93 11.49
CA ASP A 54 8.85 7.70 12.16
C ASP A 54 7.98 8.95 11.96
N TYR A 55 6.76 8.80 11.43
CA TYR A 55 5.88 9.95 11.20
C TYR A 55 4.42 9.60 11.40
N TYR A 56 3.64 10.58 11.83
CA TYR A 56 2.20 10.40 11.97
C TYR A 56 1.47 10.67 10.66
N VAL A 57 0.47 9.85 10.39
CA VAL A 57 -0.61 10.17 9.43
C VAL A 57 -1.95 10.09 10.12
N SER A 58 -2.89 10.96 9.72
CA SER A 58 -4.18 11.06 10.38
C SER A 58 -5.27 11.65 9.49
N ASN A 59 -6.52 11.69 9.98
CA ASN A 59 -7.63 12.40 9.34
C ASN A 59 -7.85 12.01 7.86
N PHE A 60 -7.89 10.71 7.59
CA PHE A 60 -8.10 10.20 6.24
C PHE A 60 -9.47 10.63 5.69
N THR A 61 -9.53 10.98 4.41
CA THR A 61 -10.76 11.10 3.64
C THR A 61 -10.61 10.35 2.34
N ILE A 62 -11.55 9.45 2.06
CA ILE A 62 -11.60 8.66 0.84
C ILE A 62 -12.75 9.18 0.00
N THR A 63 -12.45 9.63 -1.22
CA THR A 63 -13.48 9.89 -2.23
C THR A 63 -13.63 8.65 -3.10
N HIS A 64 -14.85 8.15 -3.25
CA HIS A 64 -15.14 6.86 -3.90
C HIS A 64 -16.51 6.83 -4.58
N ASP A 65 -16.73 5.82 -5.42
CA ASP A 65 -18.04 5.43 -5.95
C ASP A 65 -18.87 6.59 -6.54
N GLY A 66 -18.23 7.41 -7.38
CA GLY A 66 -18.85 8.54 -8.05
C GLY A 66 -18.84 9.82 -7.21
N GLY A 67 -17.77 10.08 -6.47
CA GLY A 67 -17.59 11.30 -5.67
C GLY A 67 -18.18 11.28 -4.25
N GLN A 68 -18.58 10.12 -3.73
CA GLN A 68 -18.97 9.98 -2.31
C GLN A 68 -17.74 10.14 -1.42
N GLN A 69 -17.91 10.68 -0.22
CA GLN A 69 -16.80 10.88 0.73
C GLN A 69 -17.03 10.11 2.03
N THR A 70 -16.01 9.37 2.45
CA THR A 70 -15.92 8.74 3.77
C THR A 70 -14.73 9.34 4.51
N THR A 71 -14.97 10.00 5.66
CA THR A 71 -13.94 10.67 6.46
C THR A 71 -13.75 10.00 7.81
N PHE A 72 -12.48 9.84 8.22
CA PHE A 72 -12.05 9.20 9.46
C PHE A 72 -11.40 10.24 10.39
N PHE A 73 -12.24 10.98 11.13
CA PHE A 73 -11.76 11.99 12.08
C PHE A 73 -11.04 11.36 13.26
N ASN A 74 -9.95 12.00 13.72
CA ASN A 74 -9.16 11.59 14.90
C ASN A 74 -8.56 10.19 14.81
N LEU A 75 -8.62 9.54 13.65
CA LEU A 75 -7.89 8.31 13.38
C LEU A 75 -6.44 8.70 13.09
N VAL A 76 -5.52 8.17 13.89
CA VAL A 76 -4.08 8.46 13.81
C VAL A 76 -3.33 7.15 13.69
N PHE A 77 -2.28 7.13 12.87
CA PHE A 77 -1.34 6.02 12.74
C PHE A 77 0.08 6.55 12.86
N LEU A 78 0.93 5.81 13.56
CA LEU A 78 2.37 5.99 13.51
C LEU A 78 2.90 5.10 12.39
N ILE A 79 3.61 5.71 11.44
CA ILE A 79 4.20 5.03 10.29
C ILE A 79 5.70 4.90 10.52
N GLU A 80 6.20 3.69 10.34
CA GLU A 80 7.60 3.29 10.49
C GLU A 80 8.02 2.50 9.24
N PRO A 81 9.32 2.36 8.92
CA PRO A 81 9.74 1.61 7.73
C PRO A 81 9.22 0.16 7.72
N ALA A 82 9.17 -0.48 8.88
CA ALA A 82 8.66 -1.84 9.04
C ALA A 82 7.12 -1.91 9.21
N ASN A 83 6.46 -0.78 9.47
CA ASN A 83 5.03 -0.71 9.73
C ASN A 83 4.42 0.51 9.04
N HIS A 84 4.08 0.34 7.77
CA HIS A 84 3.61 1.40 6.88
C HIS A 84 2.26 1.11 6.23
N THR A 85 1.47 0.20 6.83
CA THR A 85 0.15 -0.17 6.33
C THR A 85 -0.94 0.38 7.26
N VAL A 86 -1.86 1.14 6.69
CA VAL A 86 -3.03 1.70 7.35
C VAL A 86 -4.27 0.88 6.99
N TYR A 87 -4.95 0.34 7.99
CA TYR A 87 -6.24 -0.32 7.82
C TYR A 87 -7.39 0.64 8.15
N LEU A 88 -8.20 1.00 7.16
CA LEU A 88 -9.33 1.93 7.32
C LEU A 88 -10.64 1.23 7.71
N GLY A 89 -10.68 -0.11 7.66
CA GLY A 89 -11.83 -0.90 8.08
C GLY A 89 -12.49 -1.71 6.97
N TYR A 90 -13.57 -2.40 7.34
CA TYR A 90 -14.45 -3.14 6.43
C TYR A 90 -15.58 -2.23 5.94
N LEU A 91 -15.42 -1.67 4.74
CA LEU A 91 -16.19 -0.53 4.25
C LEU A 91 -16.93 -0.87 2.95
N PRO A 92 -18.11 -0.27 2.70
CA PRO A 92 -18.83 -0.44 1.43
C PRO A 92 -18.25 0.49 0.35
N ILE A 93 -16.95 0.36 0.08
CA ILE A 93 -16.20 1.16 -0.91
C ILE A 93 -15.78 0.23 -2.05
N GLN A 94 -16.19 0.56 -3.28
CA GLN A 94 -15.93 -0.30 -4.45
C GLN A 94 -14.85 0.26 -5.37
N GLN A 95 -14.84 1.57 -5.61
CA GLN A 95 -13.84 2.25 -6.43
C GLN A 95 -13.35 3.52 -5.73
N ILE A 96 -12.09 3.51 -5.30
CA ILE A 96 -11.42 4.69 -4.75
C ILE A 96 -11.00 5.62 -5.89
N GLU A 97 -11.24 6.91 -5.71
CA GLU A 97 -10.93 7.99 -6.66
C GLU A 97 -9.81 8.90 -6.12
N THR A 98 -9.92 9.24 -4.83
CA THR A 98 -8.99 10.12 -4.11
C THR A 98 -8.72 9.57 -2.71
N VAL A 99 -7.45 9.64 -2.29
CA VAL A 99 -7.02 9.43 -0.91
C VAL A 99 -6.45 10.75 -0.38
N GLU A 100 -7.01 11.24 0.73
CA GLU A 100 -6.56 12.45 1.41
C GLU A 100 -6.20 12.11 2.86
N PHE A 101 -5.14 12.70 3.40
CA PHE A 101 -4.74 12.53 4.79
C PHE A 101 -3.88 13.70 5.27
N LEU A 102 -3.75 13.82 6.59
CA LEU A 102 -2.87 14.75 7.27
C LEU A 102 -1.57 14.04 7.65
N VAL A 103 -0.42 14.62 7.34
CA VAL A 103 0.86 14.26 7.94
C VAL A 103 1.02 15.07 9.22
N GLY A 104 1.13 14.37 10.35
CA GLY A 104 1.13 14.91 11.70
C GLY A 104 -0.04 14.41 12.56
N VAL A 105 0.03 14.76 13.84
CA VAL A 105 -1.05 14.50 14.81
C VAL A 105 -2.03 15.67 14.75
N PRO A 106 -3.35 15.45 14.63
CA PRO A 106 -4.33 16.55 14.58
C PRO A 106 -4.23 17.46 15.81
N LYS A 107 -4.38 18.77 15.62
CA LYS A 107 -4.20 19.78 16.70
C LYS A 107 -5.08 19.52 17.92
N GLU A 108 -6.28 18.99 17.71
CA GLU A 108 -7.23 18.60 18.75
C GLU A 108 -6.73 17.46 19.63
N LEU A 109 -5.87 16.59 19.07
CA LEU A 109 -5.17 15.52 19.78
C LEU A 109 -3.73 15.91 20.17
N ASN A 110 -3.33 17.16 19.90
CA ASN A 110 -2.00 17.69 20.22
C ASN A 110 -2.10 18.96 21.08
N THR A 111 -3.11 19.09 21.93
CA THR A 111 -3.24 20.22 22.86
C THR A 111 -2.54 19.90 24.19
N GLN A 112 -1.65 20.77 24.68
CA GLN A 112 -0.88 20.55 25.93
C GLN A 112 -1.42 21.33 27.15
N SER A 113 -2.41 22.19 26.99
CA SER A 113 -2.86 23.07 28.07
C SER A 113 -4.38 23.22 28.15
N GLY A 114 -4.86 23.56 29.34
CA GLY A 114 -6.29 23.71 29.62
C GLY A 114 -7.02 22.36 29.72
N VAL A 115 -8.34 22.40 29.65
CA VAL A 115 -9.22 21.24 29.86
C VAL A 115 -9.10 20.19 28.75
N LEU A 116 -8.53 20.56 27.60
CA LEU A 116 -8.31 19.69 26.45
C LEU A 116 -6.86 19.16 26.38
N SER A 117 -6.06 19.37 27.44
CA SER A 117 -4.68 18.85 27.48
C SER A 117 -4.67 17.33 27.39
N GLN A 118 -3.83 16.79 26.53
CA GLN A 118 -3.68 15.33 26.40
C GLN A 118 -2.73 14.78 27.46
N ASP A 119 -3.09 13.62 28.03
CA ASP A 119 -2.22 12.82 28.88
C ASP A 119 -1.95 11.48 28.18
N ILE A 120 -0.73 11.35 27.65
CA ILE A 120 -0.35 10.20 26.83
C ILE A 120 -0.33 8.89 27.62
N SER A 121 -0.23 8.96 28.96
CA SER A 121 -0.23 7.79 29.83
C SER A 121 -1.60 7.13 29.97
N LEU A 122 -2.67 7.82 29.54
CA LEU A 122 -4.03 7.27 29.53
C LEU A 122 -4.31 6.42 28.29
N TYR A 123 -3.46 6.49 27.26
CA TYR A 123 -3.59 5.62 26.10
C TYR A 123 -3.06 4.22 26.40
N PRO A 124 -3.71 3.15 25.89
CA PRO A 124 -3.13 1.81 25.89
C PRO A 124 -1.77 1.79 25.20
N GLU A 125 -0.85 0.92 25.63
CA GLU A 125 0.50 0.81 25.03
C GLU A 125 0.50 0.52 23.52
N THR A 126 -0.57 -0.07 22.99
CA THR A 126 -0.72 -0.35 21.55
C THR A 126 -1.27 0.83 20.75
N HIS A 127 -1.63 1.93 21.41
CA HIS A 127 -2.22 3.09 20.75
C HIS A 127 -1.09 3.96 20.17
N PRO A 128 -1.21 4.46 18.93
CA PRO A 128 -0.12 5.22 18.29
C PRO A 128 0.27 6.50 19.05
N LEU A 129 -0.67 7.07 19.81
CA LEU A 129 -0.43 8.25 20.66
C LEU A 129 0.03 7.92 22.10
N SER A 130 0.28 6.65 22.45
CA SER A 130 0.89 6.32 23.75
C SER A 130 2.40 6.58 23.76
N PHE A 131 3.08 6.16 24.82
CA PHE A 131 4.55 6.10 24.83
C PHE A 131 5.05 5.23 23.66
N GLN A 132 5.99 5.77 22.89
CA GLN A 132 6.65 5.12 21.75
C GLN A 132 8.16 5.04 21.98
N THR A 133 8.86 4.20 21.20
CA THR A 133 10.33 4.14 21.17
C THR A 133 10.80 4.15 19.71
N PRO A 134 11.41 5.25 19.20
CA PRO A 134 11.76 6.48 19.92
C PRO A 134 10.52 7.23 20.45
N SER A 135 10.70 8.06 21.49
CA SER A 135 9.58 8.84 22.04
C SER A 135 9.07 9.81 20.98
N MET A 136 7.79 9.68 20.59
CA MET A 136 7.14 10.59 19.64
C MET A 136 6.47 11.80 20.33
N TYR A 137 6.61 11.94 21.64
CA TYR A 137 6.03 13.02 22.43
C TYR A 137 7.08 13.77 23.25
N TRP A 138 6.98 15.11 23.25
CA TRP A 138 7.83 16.00 24.02
C TRP A 138 7.02 16.70 25.12
N GLY A 139 7.17 16.22 26.36
CA GLY A 139 6.34 16.60 27.52
C GLY A 139 6.44 18.06 28.02
N TRP A 140 7.25 18.91 27.38
CA TRP A 140 7.16 20.36 27.58
C TRP A 140 5.96 20.91 26.76
N GLN A 141 5.91 22.21 26.46
CA GLN A 141 4.86 22.77 25.57
C GLN A 141 5.03 22.36 24.07
N GLY A 142 5.75 21.27 23.79
CA GLY A 142 6.05 20.83 22.41
C GLY A 142 4.98 19.91 21.83
N GLY A 143 4.44 19.00 22.65
CA GLY A 143 3.46 18.02 22.19
C GLY A 143 4.07 16.88 21.38
N TYR A 144 3.29 16.32 20.46
CA TYR A 144 3.75 15.29 19.53
C TYR A 144 4.73 15.87 18.51
N MET A 145 5.81 15.13 18.30
CA MET A 145 6.65 15.27 17.12
C MET A 145 5.87 14.63 15.96
N HIS A 146 5.50 15.43 14.96
CA HIS A 146 4.81 14.95 13.77
C HIS A 146 5.67 13.97 12.96
N MET A 147 6.99 14.12 13.05
CA MET A 147 7.99 13.25 12.46
C MET A 147 9.26 13.24 13.32
N ILE A 148 9.90 12.09 13.43
CA ILE A 148 11.30 11.93 13.82
C ILE A 148 12.04 11.29 12.64
N ILE A 149 13.17 11.90 12.27
CA ILE A 149 14.15 11.27 11.40
C ILE A 149 15.52 11.47 12.03
N GLY A 150 16.33 10.42 12.05
CA GLY A 150 17.63 10.47 12.70
C GLY A 150 18.51 9.31 12.33
N GLY A 151 19.81 9.48 12.55
CA GLY A 151 20.82 8.48 12.23
C GLY A 151 22.20 9.11 12.15
N TRP A 152 23.04 8.56 11.27
CA TRP A 152 24.46 8.87 11.19
C TRP A 152 24.85 9.28 9.78
N ASN A 153 25.79 10.21 9.67
CA ASN A 153 26.41 10.60 8.41
C ASN A 153 27.88 10.19 8.39
N ASP A 154 28.39 9.89 7.20
CA ASP A 154 29.82 9.93 6.95
C ASP A 154 30.28 11.39 6.94
N VAL A 155 31.01 11.79 7.99
CA VAL A 155 31.56 13.15 8.13
C VAL A 155 33.04 13.24 7.78
N ASN A 156 33.69 12.12 7.48
CA ASN A 156 35.13 12.08 7.16
C ASN A 156 35.41 11.72 5.68
N ASP A 157 34.36 11.51 4.88
CA ASP A 157 34.39 11.28 3.43
C ASP A 157 35.24 10.05 3.08
N ASN A 158 35.17 9.01 3.92
CA ASN A 158 35.89 7.75 3.76
C ASN A 158 34.99 6.58 3.29
N ASP A 159 33.77 6.90 2.88
CA ASP A 159 32.69 5.97 2.50
C ASP A 159 32.27 5.01 3.63
N THR A 160 32.56 5.34 4.89
CA THR A 160 32.27 4.52 6.07
C THR A 160 31.60 5.36 7.16
N ILE A 161 30.45 4.89 7.64
CA ILE A 161 29.76 5.53 8.76
C ILE A 161 30.34 5.03 10.07
N GLU A 162 30.93 5.94 10.84
CA GLU A 162 31.46 5.67 12.17
C GLU A 162 30.45 6.15 13.24
N SER A 163 30.01 5.24 14.12
CA SER A 163 28.94 5.48 15.10
C SER A 163 29.32 6.43 16.26
N ASN A 164 30.35 7.25 16.10
CA ASN A 164 30.83 8.22 17.10
C ASN A 164 30.92 9.65 16.54
N GLU A 165 30.70 9.84 15.25
CA GLU A 165 30.72 11.15 14.59
C GLU A 165 29.54 11.26 13.60
N GLY A 166 29.05 12.48 13.31
CA GLY A 166 28.03 12.68 12.28
C GLY A 166 26.58 12.31 12.63
N TYR A 167 26.26 12.10 13.90
CA TYR A 167 24.88 11.87 14.36
C TYR A 167 23.99 13.10 14.14
N PHE A 168 22.76 12.86 13.68
CA PHE A 168 21.73 13.88 13.52
C PHE A 168 20.36 13.35 13.90
N GLU A 169 19.49 14.25 14.36
CA GLU A 169 18.07 13.98 14.51
C GLU A 169 17.24 15.25 14.29
N LEU A 170 16.08 15.10 13.69
CA LEU A 170 15.08 16.15 13.56
C LEU A 170 13.81 15.73 14.30
N HIS A 171 13.46 16.51 15.32
CA HIS A 171 12.27 16.33 16.15
C HIS A 171 11.23 17.40 15.77
N ASN A 172 10.33 17.03 14.87
CA ASN A 172 9.50 17.98 14.13
C ASN A 172 8.21 18.31 14.87
N LEU A 173 8.19 19.42 15.61
CA LEU A 173 7.08 19.84 16.49
C LEU A 173 6.18 20.90 15.84
N GLY A 174 5.04 21.17 16.48
CA GLY A 174 4.18 22.34 16.27
C GLY A 174 3.12 22.17 15.20
N ASP A 175 1.86 22.38 15.57
CA ASP A 175 0.67 22.16 14.73
C ASP A 175 0.71 22.91 13.39
N GLN A 176 1.39 24.07 13.32
CA GLN A 176 1.51 24.83 12.08
C GLN A 176 2.35 24.12 11.00
N ASN A 177 3.06 23.05 11.36
CA ASN A 177 3.86 22.26 10.42
C ASN A 177 3.14 21.02 9.90
N GLN A 178 1.90 20.74 10.33
CA GLN A 178 1.07 19.68 9.75
C GLN A 178 0.83 19.92 8.26
N GLN A 179 0.75 18.85 7.47
CA GLN A 179 0.63 18.95 6.01
C GLN A 179 -0.53 18.10 5.50
N ALA A 180 -1.37 18.68 4.64
CA ALA A 180 -2.43 17.94 3.98
C ALA A 180 -1.93 17.35 2.65
N VAL A 181 -2.12 16.05 2.48
CA VAL A 181 -1.82 15.31 1.26
C VAL A 181 -3.14 14.96 0.57
N SER A 182 -3.19 15.12 -0.74
CA SER A 182 -4.35 14.77 -1.58
C SER A 182 -3.86 14.10 -2.85
N LEU A 183 -4.17 12.81 -3.00
CA LEU A 183 -3.78 11.98 -4.13
C LEU A 183 -5.02 11.63 -4.93
N SER A 184 -5.07 12.09 -6.18
CA SER A 184 -6.16 11.81 -7.12
C SER A 184 -5.78 10.72 -8.11
N SER A 185 -6.78 10.16 -8.80
CA SER A 185 -6.58 9.11 -9.82
C SER A 185 -5.98 7.84 -9.23
N ILE A 186 -6.51 7.45 -8.07
CA ILE A 186 -6.03 6.28 -7.33
C ILE A 186 -6.22 5.01 -8.16
N VAL A 187 -5.14 4.22 -8.23
CA VAL A 187 -5.18 2.88 -8.77
C VAL A 187 -5.17 1.92 -7.58
N GLN A 188 -6.28 1.23 -7.39
CA GLN A 188 -6.44 0.25 -6.32
C GLN A 188 -6.20 -1.17 -6.84
N THR A 189 -5.62 -2.01 -5.99
CA THR A 189 -5.47 -3.46 -6.22
C THR A 189 -6.51 -4.21 -5.42
N SER A 190 -7.12 -5.25 -5.97
CA SER A 190 -8.01 -6.16 -5.23
C SER A 190 -7.28 -7.48 -4.97
N THR A 191 -6.61 -7.59 -3.82
CA THR A 191 -5.82 -8.78 -3.45
C THR A 191 -6.70 -10.00 -3.19
N SER A 192 -7.97 -9.78 -2.81
CA SER A 192 -8.99 -10.82 -2.68
C SER A 192 -10.38 -10.26 -3.03
N SER A 193 -11.42 -11.09 -2.95
CA SER A 193 -12.81 -10.64 -3.14
C SER A 193 -13.28 -9.63 -2.08
N ASP A 194 -12.63 -9.60 -0.92
CA ASP A 194 -13.00 -8.80 0.24
C ASP A 194 -11.90 -7.83 0.69
N GLN A 195 -10.86 -7.62 -0.12
CA GLN A 195 -9.75 -6.71 0.19
C GLN A 195 -9.49 -5.75 -0.96
N THR A 196 -9.17 -4.50 -0.63
CA THR A 196 -8.73 -3.48 -1.56
C THR A 196 -7.54 -2.74 -0.96
N ASP A 197 -6.48 -2.68 -1.74
CA ASP A 197 -5.18 -2.15 -1.35
C ASP A 197 -4.84 -0.97 -2.26
N VAL A 198 -4.36 0.11 -1.66
CA VAL A 198 -3.81 1.28 -2.38
C VAL A 198 -2.36 1.44 -1.97
N PHE A 199 -1.46 1.35 -2.94
CA PHE A 199 -0.02 1.52 -2.73
C PHE A 199 0.38 2.95 -3.09
N ILE A 200 1.05 3.63 -2.15
CA ILE A 200 1.53 4.99 -2.26
C ILE A 200 3.00 4.97 -1.88
N ASP A 201 3.85 5.45 -2.78
CA ASP A 201 5.29 5.60 -2.53
C ASP A 201 5.50 6.82 -1.61
N CYS A 202 6.19 6.59 -0.49
CA CYS A 202 6.68 7.63 0.43
C CYS A 202 8.17 7.88 0.19
N HIS A 203 8.48 8.94 -0.55
CA HIS A 203 9.84 9.29 -0.97
C HIS A 203 10.67 9.96 0.14
N LEU A 204 11.53 9.17 0.78
CA LEU A 204 12.46 9.64 1.81
C LEU A 204 13.49 10.64 1.25
N ASP A 205 13.96 10.44 0.02
CA ASP A 205 14.85 11.37 -0.67
C ASP A 205 14.25 12.78 -0.85
N ARG A 206 12.92 12.85 -0.99
CA ARG A 206 12.18 14.10 -1.16
C ARG A 206 11.92 14.79 0.18
N TRP A 207 11.67 14.02 1.24
CA TRP A 207 11.59 14.52 2.61
C TRP A 207 12.85 15.31 2.99
N ILE A 208 14.04 14.72 2.75
CA ILE A 208 15.31 15.32 3.17
C ILE A 208 15.88 16.36 2.19
N GLN A 209 15.16 16.67 1.12
CA GLN A 209 15.67 17.59 0.10
C GLN A 209 15.91 19.00 0.68
N ASN A 210 17.07 19.58 0.38
CA ASN A 210 17.55 20.87 0.91
C ASN A 210 17.81 20.86 2.43
N ILE A 211 18.08 19.70 3.01
CA ILE A 211 18.52 19.56 4.40
C ILE A 211 19.91 18.92 4.37
N SER A 212 20.89 19.60 4.95
CA SER A 212 22.25 19.07 5.06
C SER A 212 22.36 18.24 6.33
N LEU A 213 22.05 16.95 6.24
CA LEU A 213 22.00 16.04 7.40
C LEU A 213 23.34 16.01 8.14
N GLY A 214 24.46 15.98 7.40
CA GLY A 214 25.82 15.94 7.97
C GLY A 214 26.23 17.15 8.81
N SER A 215 25.49 18.27 8.76
CA SER A 215 25.76 19.47 9.58
C SER A 215 24.60 19.86 10.50
N THR A 216 23.50 19.11 10.47
CA THR A 216 22.26 19.44 11.18
C THR A 216 22.37 19.19 12.69
N GLY A 217 23.04 18.10 13.10
CA GLY A 217 23.07 17.67 14.49
C GLY A 217 21.66 17.31 15.00
N VAL A 218 21.41 17.49 16.30
CA VAL A 218 20.12 17.18 16.93
C VAL A 218 19.29 18.46 17.08
N VAL A 219 18.19 18.56 16.34
CA VAL A 219 17.36 19.77 16.27
C VAL A 219 15.94 19.50 16.75
N HIS A 220 15.56 20.18 17.82
CA HIS A 220 14.21 20.14 18.40
C HIS A 220 13.50 21.46 18.13
N GLY A 221 12.26 21.39 17.64
CA GLY A 221 11.46 22.58 17.45
C GLY A 221 10.57 22.54 16.21
N SER A 222 10.07 23.70 15.85
CA SER A 222 8.99 23.84 14.88
C SER A 222 9.31 24.83 13.75
N THR A 223 10.58 25.22 13.63
CA THR A 223 11.09 26.21 12.66
C THR A 223 12.37 25.71 12.01
N GLY A 224 12.92 26.45 11.05
CA GLY A 224 14.17 26.08 10.36
C GLY A 224 14.02 24.72 9.65
N VAL A 225 15.01 23.86 9.82
CA VAL A 225 15.04 22.52 9.20
C VAL A 225 13.82 21.67 9.55
N ASN A 226 13.26 21.81 10.77
CA ASN A 226 12.07 21.06 11.17
C ASN A 226 10.81 21.49 10.44
N LYS A 227 10.74 22.78 10.07
CA LYS A 227 9.68 23.27 9.20
C LYS A 227 9.95 22.83 7.76
N THR A 228 11.19 22.93 7.29
CA THR A 228 11.58 22.57 5.91
C THR A 228 11.25 21.11 5.59
N ILE A 229 11.58 20.17 6.46
CA ILE A 229 11.30 18.75 6.22
C ILE A 229 9.81 18.49 6.08
N LEU A 230 8.97 19.05 6.96
CA LEU A 230 7.53 18.92 6.84
C LEU A 230 6.98 19.66 5.62
N ASP A 231 7.45 20.87 5.30
CA ASP A 231 7.05 21.57 4.07
C ASP A 231 7.37 20.77 2.80
N ASN A 232 8.42 19.93 2.82
CA ASN A 232 8.75 19.08 1.69
C ASN A 232 7.67 18.05 1.36
N VAL A 233 6.82 17.65 2.33
CA VAL A 233 5.68 16.75 2.10
C VAL A 233 4.88 17.16 0.88
N VAL A 234 4.51 18.44 0.84
CA VAL A 234 3.71 19.02 -0.23
C VAL A 234 4.60 19.62 -1.32
N THR A 235 5.64 20.36 -0.94
CA THR A 235 6.42 21.12 -1.94
C THR A 235 7.29 20.24 -2.83
N LYS A 236 7.59 19.01 -2.40
CA LYS A 236 8.41 18.02 -3.12
C LYS A 236 7.65 16.76 -3.53
N ASN A 237 6.33 16.71 -3.35
CA ASN A 237 5.52 15.51 -3.60
C ASN A 237 6.13 14.27 -2.92
N VAL A 238 6.23 14.27 -1.61
CA VAL A 238 6.75 13.12 -0.87
C VAL A 238 5.91 11.87 -1.11
N PHE A 239 4.60 12.03 -1.19
CA PHE A 239 3.68 10.93 -1.42
C PHE A 239 3.21 10.96 -2.88
N GLU A 240 3.36 9.83 -3.58
CA GLU A 240 2.86 9.65 -4.94
C GLU A 240 2.22 8.28 -5.09
N GLN A 241 1.21 8.16 -5.95
CA GLN A 241 0.61 6.87 -6.28
C GLN A 241 1.69 5.95 -6.89
N SER A 242 1.87 4.76 -6.32
CA SER A 242 2.90 3.83 -6.81
C SER A 242 2.61 3.44 -8.27
N PRO A 243 3.63 3.47 -9.16
CA PRO A 243 3.47 3.10 -10.58
C PRO A 243 3.02 1.65 -10.80
N SER A 244 3.19 0.80 -9.80
CA SER A 244 3.00 -0.66 -9.84
C SER A 244 1.61 -1.15 -9.41
N ALA A 245 0.67 -0.26 -9.07
CA ALA A 245 -0.65 -0.64 -8.55
C ALA A 245 -1.62 -1.34 -9.55
N GLY A 246 -1.12 -1.85 -10.68
CA GLY A 246 -1.92 -2.49 -11.72
C GLY A 246 -1.40 -3.84 -12.23
N MET A 247 -0.36 -4.42 -11.63
CA MET A 247 0.12 -5.74 -12.02
C MET A 247 0.58 -6.52 -10.79
N SER A 248 -0.35 -7.28 -10.19
CA SER A 248 0.06 -8.63 -9.81
C SER A 248 0.59 -9.24 -11.10
N GLU A 249 1.90 -9.45 -11.22
CA GLU A 249 2.36 -10.50 -12.12
C GLU A 249 1.74 -11.78 -11.56
N GLU A 250 0.51 -12.11 -12.00
CA GLU A 250 0.15 -13.52 -12.09
C GLU A 250 1.25 -14.12 -12.94
N ARG A 251 2.16 -14.84 -12.29
CA ARG A 251 3.21 -15.56 -12.98
C ARG A 251 2.51 -16.74 -13.63
N VAL A 252 1.93 -16.47 -14.79
CA VAL A 252 1.10 -17.35 -15.59
C VAL A 252 1.77 -18.71 -15.67
N VAL A 253 1.13 -19.76 -15.16
CA VAL A 253 1.60 -21.14 -15.36
C VAL A 253 1.53 -21.41 -16.87
N PRO A 254 2.66 -21.41 -17.59
CA PRO A 254 2.60 -21.44 -19.04
C PRO A 254 2.34 -22.89 -19.47
N PHE A 255 1.17 -23.14 -20.05
CA PHE A 255 0.86 -24.40 -20.71
C PHE A 255 0.77 -24.23 -22.23
N SER A 256 1.04 -25.30 -22.97
CA SER A 256 0.75 -25.41 -24.40
C SER A 256 -0.33 -26.47 -24.62
N PHE A 257 -0.98 -26.44 -25.78
CA PHE A 257 -2.00 -27.44 -26.11
C PHE A 257 -1.95 -27.81 -27.58
N THR A 258 -2.39 -29.03 -27.86
CA THR A 258 -2.71 -29.51 -29.21
C THR A 258 -4.18 -29.87 -29.25
N ALA A 259 -4.91 -29.39 -30.26
CA ALA A 259 -6.30 -29.77 -30.49
C ALA A 259 -6.43 -30.59 -31.77
N ALA A 260 -7.16 -31.69 -31.67
CA ALA A 260 -7.52 -32.57 -32.77
C ALA A 260 -9.01 -32.87 -32.70
N LYS A 261 -9.54 -33.62 -33.67
CA LYS A 261 -10.99 -33.89 -33.75
C LYS A 261 -11.49 -34.58 -32.48
N GLY A 262 -12.24 -33.84 -31.68
CA GLY A 262 -12.81 -34.28 -30.41
C GLY A 262 -11.83 -34.47 -29.25
N GLU A 263 -10.63 -33.90 -29.34
CA GLU A 263 -9.59 -34.07 -28.32
C GLU A 263 -8.75 -32.80 -28.12
N ILE A 264 -8.39 -32.53 -26.86
CA ILE A 264 -7.37 -31.56 -26.47
C ILE A 264 -6.31 -32.29 -25.64
N VAL A 265 -5.04 -32.10 -25.99
CA VAL A 265 -3.89 -32.53 -25.18
C VAL A 265 -3.19 -31.29 -24.63
N ILE A 266 -3.02 -31.21 -23.32
CA ILE A 266 -2.52 -30.04 -22.59
C ILE A 266 -1.18 -30.42 -21.95
N HIS A 267 -0.15 -29.62 -22.20
CA HIS A 267 1.23 -29.83 -21.75
C HIS A 267 1.69 -28.65 -20.88
N TRP A 268 2.48 -28.92 -19.86
CA TRP A 268 3.10 -27.91 -18.99
C TRP A 268 4.54 -28.30 -18.65
N SER A 269 5.31 -27.36 -18.10
CA SER A 269 6.70 -27.62 -17.69
C SER A 269 6.76 -28.43 -16.39
N GLU A 270 7.79 -29.26 -16.23
CA GLU A 270 8.05 -30.02 -15.00
C GLU A 270 8.26 -29.11 -13.79
N ASP A 271 8.88 -27.95 -14.00
CA ASP A 271 9.13 -26.96 -12.95
C ASP A 271 7.88 -26.19 -12.52
N GLN A 272 6.75 -26.34 -13.22
CA GLN A 272 5.53 -25.54 -13.05
C GLN A 272 4.26 -26.39 -13.24
N PRO A 273 4.04 -27.45 -12.44
CA PRO A 273 2.86 -28.27 -12.61
C PRO A 273 1.60 -27.57 -12.11
N PRO A 274 0.46 -27.72 -12.80
CA PRO A 274 -0.82 -27.26 -12.29
C PRO A 274 -1.27 -28.13 -11.12
N LYS A 275 -1.88 -27.51 -10.11
CA LYS A 275 -2.67 -28.18 -9.06
C LYS A 275 -4.08 -28.46 -9.55
N HIS A 276 -4.65 -27.59 -10.37
CA HIS A 276 -5.98 -27.75 -10.93
C HIS A 276 -6.00 -27.48 -12.43
N LEU A 277 -6.79 -28.27 -13.16
CA LEU A 277 -7.10 -28.08 -14.57
C LEU A 277 -8.63 -28.08 -14.74
N ARG A 278 -9.14 -27.12 -15.51
CA ARG A 278 -10.54 -27.05 -15.95
C ARG A 278 -10.60 -26.82 -17.45
N VAL A 279 -11.51 -27.53 -18.12
CA VAL A 279 -11.93 -27.21 -19.49
C VAL A 279 -13.40 -26.85 -19.45
N LEU A 280 -13.72 -25.66 -19.94
CA LEU A 280 -15.07 -25.10 -19.98
C LEU A 280 -15.50 -24.95 -21.44
N SER A 281 -16.78 -25.13 -21.73
CA SER A 281 -17.37 -24.64 -22.98
C SER A 281 -17.54 -23.12 -22.94
N MET A 282 -17.85 -22.50 -24.09
CA MET A 282 -18.01 -21.03 -24.21
C MET A 282 -19.15 -20.44 -23.35
N ASP A 283 -20.11 -21.24 -22.94
CA ASP A 283 -21.18 -20.85 -22.01
C ASP A 283 -20.77 -20.99 -20.54
N GLY A 284 -19.50 -21.31 -20.26
CA GLY A 284 -18.94 -21.45 -18.92
C GLY A 284 -19.20 -22.79 -18.25
N LYS A 285 -19.86 -23.75 -18.92
CA LYS A 285 -20.10 -25.08 -18.35
C LYS A 285 -18.78 -25.88 -18.27
N SER A 286 -18.50 -26.46 -17.10
CA SER A 286 -17.35 -27.37 -16.95
C SER A 286 -17.57 -28.68 -17.68
N ILE A 287 -16.66 -28.96 -18.62
CA ILE A 287 -16.60 -30.18 -19.43
C ILE A 287 -15.62 -31.18 -18.83
N PHE A 288 -14.54 -30.67 -18.23
CA PHE A 288 -13.52 -31.46 -17.56
C PHE A 288 -12.97 -30.69 -16.37
N GLN A 289 -12.67 -31.42 -15.29
CA GLN A 289 -11.96 -30.90 -14.13
C GLN A 289 -11.05 -31.98 -13.56
N HIS A 290 -9.83 -31.60 -13.18
CA HIS A 290 -8.90 -32.50 -12.53
C HIS A 290 -8.06 -31.75 -11.49
N ASN A 291 -7.82 -32.42 -10.36
CA ASN A 291 -6.94 -31.93 -9.29
C ASN A 291 -5.73 -32.88 -9.23
N PHE A 292 -4.54 -32.35 -9.44
CA PHE A 292 -3.31 -33.13 -9.45
C PHE A 292 -2.76 -33.25 -8.03
N ASN A 293 -2.61 -34.49 -7.55
CA ASN A 293 -1.96 -34.79 -6.27
C ASN A 293 -0.51 -35.28 -6.46
N GLU A 294 -0.15 -35.66 -7.69
CA GLU A 294 1.18 -36.10 -8.11
C GLU A 294 1.50 -35.47 -9.48
N PHE A 295 2.79 -35.35 -9.79
CA PHE A 295 3.22 -34.78 -11.06
C PHE A 295 2.79 -35.66 -12.24
N CYS A 296 2.27 -35.04 -13.30
CA CYS A 296 2.04 -35.63 -14.61
C CYS A 296 2.51 -34.63 -15.67
N GLU A 297 3.07 -35.07 -16.79
CA GLU A 297 3.58 -34.17 -17.84
C GLU A 297 2.47 -33.54 -18.71
N LYS A 298 1.28 -34.15 -18.73
CA LYS A 298 0.16 -33.73 -19.59
C LYS A 298 -1.19 -34.21 -19.09
N SER A 299 -2.25 -33.60 -19.62
CA SER A 299 -3.62 -34.11 -19.50
C SER A 299 -4.31 -34.14 -20.86
N THR A 300 -5.12 -35.17 -21.07
CA THR A 300 -5.90 -35.35 -22.28
C THR A 300 -7.39 -35.25 -21.96
N VAL A 301 -8.12 -34.45 -22.74
CA VAL A 301 -9.57 -34.34 -22.67
C VAL A 301 -10.14 -34.79 -24.01
N SER A 302 -10.85 -35.91 -24.02
CA SER A 302 -11.40 -36.54 -25.21
C SER A 302 -12.93 -36.41 -25.27
N SER A 303 -13.53 -36.88 -26.36
CA SER A 303 -14.99 -36.89 -26.58
C SER A 303 -15.63 -35.50 -26.62
N LEU A 304 -14.85 -34.50 -27.03
CA LEU A 304 -15.32 -33.13 -27.22
C LEU A 304 -16.10 -33.00 -28.54
N ILE A 305 -17.11 -32.14 -28.55
CA ILE A 305 -17.76 -31.71 -29.79
C ILE A 305 -16.97 -30.58 -30.44
N SER A 306 -17.09 -30.43 -31.76
CA SER A 306 -16.46 -29.30 -32.47
C SER A 306 -16.95 -27.97 -31.90
N GLY A 307 -16.03 -27.07 -31.58
CA GLY A 307 -16.36 -25.82 -30.90
C GLY A 307 -15.19 -25.18 -30.15
N LEU A 308 -15.45 -24.00 -29.58
CA LEU A 308 -14.50 -23.29 -28.74
C LEU A 308 -14.61 -23.73 -27.27
N TYR A 309 -13.46 -23.80 -26.62
CA TYR A 309 -13.32 -24.15 -25.20
C TYR A 309 -12.32 -23.22 -24.52
N HIS A 310 -12.52 -22.99 -23.23
CA HIS A 310 -11.55 -22.36 -22.35
C HIS A 310 -10.83 -23.41 -21.52
N ILE A 311 -9.50 -23.39 -21.57
CA ILE A 311 -8.63 -24.19 -20.71
C ILE A 311 -8.10 -23.27 -19.62
N SER A 312 -8.34 -23.64 -18.37
CA SER A 312 -7.82 -22.96 -17.18
C SER A 312 -6.95 -23.92 -16.39
N THR A 313 -5.73 -23.51 -16.09
CA THR A 313 -4.80 -24.22 -15.19
C THR A 313 -4.45 -23.31 -14.02
N GLU A 314 -4.41 -23.86 -12.82
CA GLU A 314 -4.05 -23.16 -11.59
C GLU A 314 -2.92 -23.92 -10.90
N GLY A 315 -1.81 -23.25 -10.60
CA GLY A 315 -0.66 -23.79 -9.88
C GLY A 315 -0.27 -22.92 -8.69
N GLU A 316 0.90 -23.16 -8.10
CA GLU A 316 1.40 -22.33 -6.98
C GLU A 316 1.63 -20.87 -7.37
N ASN A 317 1.88 -20.62 -8.65
CA ASN A 317 2.29 -19.33 -9.18
C ASN A 317 1.16 -18.55 -9.86
N GLY A 318 -0.08 -19.05 -9.81
CA GLY A 318 -1.29 -18.37 -10.30
C GLY A 318 -2.10 -19.16 -11.32
N VAL A 319 -3.00 -18.47 -12.02
CA VAL A 319 -3.90 -19.05 -13.04
C VAL A 319 -3.43 -18.71 -14.46
N CYS A 320 -3.58 -19.65 -15.39
CA CYS A 320 -3.45 -19.39 -16.82
C CYS A 320 -4.75 -19.79 -17.51
N LEU A 321 -5.25 -18.93 -18.40
CA LEU A 321 -6.42 -19.16 -19.23
C LEU A 321 -6.04 -19.08 -20.71
N LYS A 322 -6.41 -20.10 -21.50
CA LYS A 322 -6.31 -20.04 -22.96
C LYS A 322 -7.59 -20.53 -23.61
N THR A 323 -7.88 -20.01 -24.80
CA THR A 323 -9.02 -20.44 -25.62
C THR A 323 -8.51 -21.32 -26.76
N VAL A 324 -9.18 -22.42 -27.01
CA VAL A 324 -8.86 -23.38 -28.07
C VAL A 324 -10.09 -23.71 -28.89
N PHE A 325 -9.91 -23.84 -30.21
CA PHE A 325 -10.92 -24.43 -31.08
C PHE A 325 -10.60 -25.91 -31.29
N VAL A 326 -11.59 -26.76 -31.00
CA VAL A 326 -11.56 -28.19 -31.30
C VAL A 326 -12.27 -28.41 -32.63
N PRO A 327 -11.59 -28.93 -33.67
CA PRO A 327 -12.19 -29.12 -34.99
C PRO A 327 -13.25 -30.22 -35.05
#